data_AF-A0A355CLU8-F1
#
_entry.id   AF-A0A355CLU8-F1
#
_cell.length_a   1.000
_cell.length_b   1.000
_cell.length_c   1.000
_cell.angle_alpha   90.00
_cell.angle_beta   90.00
_cell.angle_gamma   90.00
#
_symmetry.space_group_name_H-M   'P 1'
#
loop_
_entity.id
_entity.type
_entity.pdbx_description
1 polymer ?
#
loop_
_entity_poly.entity_id
_entity_poly.type
_entity_poly.pdbx_seq_one_letter_code
_entity_poly.pdbx_strand_id
1 'polypeptide(L)'
;MFPLSNKSKSLGLLVLLGLLIEAGIFPIPSFNSTSVLAHEVEVVGDVAATFHLEPNHNPRAGETARVWFALTRRGGQIIPLEQCNCKLEVYPKGYKEGDTALIEPPLKAVSAERYKGIPGADIVFPKAGIYELELSGEAKVATNFKPFKLTYTVTVR
;
A
#
# COMPACT_ATOMS: atom_id res chain seq x y z
N MET A 1 -22.31 73.19 0.31
CA MET A 1 -23.64 73.52 -0.24
C MET A 1 -24.45 72.24 -0.31
N PHE A 2 -25.62 72.24 0.33
CA PHE A 2 -26.65 71.19 0.33
C PHE A 2 -27.36 71.07 -1.05
N PRO A 3 -28.22 70.05 -1.28
CA PRO A 3 -28.25 69.18 -2.46
C PRO A 3 -29.49 69.40 -3.35
N LEU A 4 -29.61 68.61 -4.42
CA LEU A 4 -30.89 68.23 -5.05
C LEU A 4 -30.76 66.75 -5.50
N SER A 5 -31.42 65.76 -4.90
CA SER A 5 -32.87 65.46 -4.91
C SER A 5 -33.42 65.21 -6.31
N ASN A 6 -33.86 63.98 -6.63
CA ASN A 6 -35.29 63.62 -6.57
C ASN A 6 -35.55 62.15 -7.02
N LYS A 7 -36.65 61.64 -6.47
CA LYS A 7 -37.37 60.36 -6.56
C LYS A 7 -37.65 59.91 -8.01
N SER A 8 -37.98 58.66 -8.37
CA SER A 8 -39.14 57.90 -7.90
C SER A 8 -39.32 56.61 -8.72
N LYS A 9 -39.52 55.49 -8.01
CA LYS A 9 -40.47 54.37 -8.23
C LYS A 9 -41.03 54.09 -9.63
N SER A 10 -40.93 52.83 -10.06
CA SER A 10 -42.07 52.09 -10.63
C SER A 10 -41.77 50.58 -10.67
N LEU A 11 -42.67 49.80 -10.07
CA LEU A 11 -42.72 48.35 -10.04
C LEU A 11 -43.50 47.87 -11.28
N GLY A 12 -42.99 46.88 -12.01
CA GLY A 12 -43.73 46.16 -13.05
C GLY A 12 -43.65 44.65 -12.79
N LEU A 13 -44.80 44.00 -12.70
CA LEU A 13 -45.04 42.62 -12.25
C LEU A 13 -45.66 41.80 -13.42
N LEU A 14 -45.49 40.46 -13.40
CA LEU A 14 -46.14 39.39 -14.21
C LEU A 14 -45.59 39.21 -15.67
N VAL A 15 -45.46 38.03 -16.30
CA VAL A 15 -45.92 36.62 -16.14
C VAL A 15 -45.15 35.75 -17.18
N LEU A 16 -44.46 34.64 -16.82
CA LEU A 16 -44.80 33.20 -16.97
C LEU A 16 -44.86 32.58 -18.41
N LEU A 17 -44.29 31.35 -18.52
CA LEU A 17 -44.31 30.33 -19.61
C LEU A 17 -43.36 30.53 -20.82
N GLY A 18 -42.56 29.56 -21.31
CA GLY A 18 -42.51 28.11 -21.08
C GLY A 18 -41.30 27.44 -21.76
N LEU A 19 -41.17 26.12 -21.50
CA LEU A 19 -40.11 25.15 -21.82
C LEU A 19 -39.51 25.20 -23.24
N LEU A 20 -38.23 24.80 -23.37
CA LEU A 20 -37.80 23.69 -24.25
C LEU A 20 -36.45 23.11 -23.77
N ILE A 21 -36.37 21.79 -23.89
CA ILE A 21 -35.43 20.85 -23.30
C ILE A 21 -34.21 20.68 -24.21
N GLU A 22 -32.99 20.73 -23.66
CA GLU A 22 -31.90 19.83 -24.07
C GLU A 22 -31.09 19.45 -22.83
N ALA A 23 -31.42 18.28 -22.27
CA ALA A 23 -30.59 17.62 -21.28
C ALA A 23 -29.36 17.04 -21.99
N GLY A 24 -28.33 17.89 -22.17
CA GLY A 24 -27.00 17.42 -22.54
C GLY A 24 -26.45 16.55 -21.41
N ILE A 25 -26.50 15.24 -21.59
CA ILE A 25 -25.83 14.27 -20.73
C ILE A 25 -24.32 14.48 -20.93
N PHE A 26 -23.71 15.32 -20.08
CA PHE A 26 -22.26 15.40 -20.01
C PHE A 26 -21.74 14.11 -19.37
N PRO A 27 -20.79 13.39 -20.00
CA PRO A 27 -20.17 12.23 -19.38
C PRO A 27 -19.48 12.67 -18.10
N ILE A 28 -19.92 12.15 -16.96
CA ILE A 28 -19.24 12.33 -15.67
C ILE A 28 -17.84 11.74 -15.85
N PRO A 29 -16.75 12.50 -15.64
CA PRO A 29 -15.42 11.93 -15.64
C PRO A 29 -15.37 10.86 -14.54
N SER A 30 -15.16 9.62 -14.96
CA SER A 30 -14.94 8.51 -14.03
C SER A 30 -13.67 8.83 -13.23
N PHE A 31 -13.82 9.00 -11.92
CA PHE A 31 -12.68 9.10 -11.02
C PHE A 31 -11.94 7.75 -11.04
N ASN A 32 -10.87 7.68 -11.81
CA ASN A 32 -9.90 6.60 -11.71
C ASN A 32 -9.39 6.60 -10.27
N SER A 33 -9.74 5.55 -9.51
CA SER A 33 -9.21 5.34 -8.18
C SER A 33 -7.70 5.13 -8.32
N THR A 34 -6.91 6.18 -8.07
CA THR A 34 -5.48 6.01 -7.86
C THR A 34 -5.34 5.19 -6.59
N SER A 35 -5.05 3.89 -6.75
CA SER A 35 -4.70 3.06 -5.61
C SER A 35 -3.49 3.72 -4.93
N VAL A 36 -3.68 4.21 -3.71
CA VAL A 36 -2.56 4.62 -2.88
C VAL A 36 -1.93 3.31 -2.42
N LEU A 37 -0.82 2.92 -3.04
CA LEU A 37 -0.02 1.81 -2.54
C LEU A 37 0.53 2.26 -1.18
N ALA A 38 -0.10 1.80 -0.11
CA ALA A 38 0.48 1.90 1.21
C ALA A 38 1.80 1.14 1.17
N HIS A 39 2.85 1.72 1.74
CA HIS A 39 4.13 1.06 1.91
C HIS A 39 4.52 1.27 3.36
N GLU A 40 4.96 0.21 4.02
CA GLU A 40 5.52 0.31 5.36
C GLU A 40 7.04 0.23 5.26
N VAL A 41 7.73 1.10 6.01
CA VAL A 41 9.20 1.13 6.00
C VAL A 41 9.71 0.89 7.40
N GLU A 42 10.50 -0.17 7.55
CA GLU A 42 11.19 -0.50 8.80
C GLU A 42 12.71 -0.48 8.59
N VAL A 43 13.47 -0.18 9.65
CA VAL A 43 14.94 -0.09 9.63
C VAL A 43 15.52 -0.84 10.82
N VAL A 44 16.42 -1.80 10.54
CA VAL A 44 17.16 -2.56 11.54
C VAL A 44 18.64 -2.57 11.16
N GLY A 45 19.48 -1.96 12.00
CA GLY A 45 20.91 -1.85 11.73
C GLY A 45 21.20 -1.03 10.47
N ASP A 46 21.86 -1.65 9.48
CA ASP A 46 22.17 -1.01 8.19
C ASP A 46 21.22 -1.44 7.05
N VAL A 47 20.13 -2.15 7.38
CA VAL A 47 19.11 -2.63 6.44
C VAL A 47 17.80 -1.88 6.67
N ALA A 48 17.21 -1.38 5.59
CA ALA A 48 15.86 -0.83 5.54
C ALA A 48 15.02 -1.65 4.55
N ALA A 49 13.74 -1.82 4.85
CA ALA A 49 12.84 -2.58 4.00
C ALA A 49 11.58 -1.78 3.71
N THR A 50 11.26 -1.60 2.43
CA THR A 50 9.93 -1.17 2.00
C THR A 50 9.08 -2.41 1.79
N PHE A 51 8.03 -2.56 2.59
CA PHE A 51 7.08 -3.67 2.54
C PHE A 51 5.83 -3.29 1.78
N HIS A 52 5.37 -4.20 0.94
CA HIS A 52 4.07 -4.11 0.30
C HIS A 52 3.36 -5.47 0.27
N LEU A 53 2.05 -5.45 0.50
CA LEU A 53 1.19 -6.62 0.41
C LEU A 53 0.03 -6.36 -0.54
N GLU A 54 -0.15 -7.23 -1.53
CA GLU A 54 -1.18 -7.13 -2.54
C GLU A 54 -2.44 -7.93 -2.17
N PRO A 55 -3.63 -7.45 -2.56
CA PRO A 55 -3.89 -6.13 -3.14
C PRO A 55 -3.96 -5.04 -2.05
N ASN A 56 -3.18 -3.96 -2.19
CA ASN A 56 -3.30 -2.71 -1.42
C ASN A 56 -3.41 -2.88 0.10
N HIS A 57 -2.57 -3.74 0.69
CA HIS A 57 -2.55 -4.09 2.11
C HIS A 57 -3.88 -4.65 2.64
N ASN A 58 -4.69 -5.24 1.76
CA ASN A 58 -6.03 -5.73 2.08
C ASN A 58 -6.28 -7.15 1.53
N PRO A 59 -5.43 -8.14 1.90
CA PRO A 59 -5.56 -9.52 1.46
C PRO A 59 -6.87 -10.15 1.95
N ARG A 60 -7.39 -11.11 1.16
CA ARG A 60 -8.55 -11.94 1.53
C ARG A 60 -8.08 -13.33 1.92
N ALA A 61 -8.70 -13.91 2.95
CA ALA A 61 -8.47 -15.28 3.33
C ALA A 61 -8.88 -16.25 2.21
N GLY A 62 -8.08 -17.30 2.00
CA GLY A 62 -8.29 -18.31 0.96
C GLY A 62 -7.90 -17.84 -0.45
N GLU A 63 -7.54 -16.56 -0.64
CA GLU A 63 -7.05 -16.03 -1.91
C GLU A 63 -5.53 -15.86 -1.87
N THR A 64 -4.90 -15.91 -3.05
CA THR A 64 -3.46 -15.64 -3.16
C THR A 64 -3.21 -14.14 -3.01
N ALA A 65 -2.42 -13.77 -2.01
CA ALA A 65 -1.86 -12.46 -1.81
C ALA A 65 -0.37 -12.48 -2.18
N ARG A 66 0.14 -11.42 -2.80
CA ARG A 66 1.57 -11.29 -3.09
C ARG A 66 2.20 -10.31 -2.13
N VAL A 67 3.30 -10.70 -1.52
CA VAL A 67 4.12 -9.82 -0.70
C VAL A 67 5.46 -9.58 -1.38
N TRP A 68 6.01 -8.39 -1.21
CA TRP A 68 7.40 -8.10 -1.59
C TRP A 68 8.04 -7.11 -0.62
N PHE A 69 9.37 -7.19 -0.55
CA PHE A 69 10.19 -6.42 0.38
C PHE A 69 11.36 -5.79 -0.39
N ALA A 70 11.31 -4.49 -0.65
CA ALA A 70 12.47 -3.79 -1.20
C ALA A 70 13.50 -3.54 -0.11
N LEU A 71 14.44 -4.47 0.04
CA LEU A 71 15.56 -4.35 0.96
C LEU A 71 16.60 -3.38 0.41
N THR A 72 17.06 -2.47 1.26
CA THR A 72 18.10 -1.49 0.92
C THR A 72 19.09 -1.34 2.06
N ARG A 73 20.32 -0.98 1.72
CA ARG A 73 21.34 -0.53 2.66
C ARG A 73 21.31 0.97 2.86
N ARG A 74 22.05 1.45 3.86
CA ARG A 74 22.36 2.88 3.99
C ARG A 74 22.84 3.45 2.65
N GLY A 75 22.24 4.55 2.21
CA GLY A 75 22.50 5.15 0.88
C GLY A 75 21.56 4.65 -0.23
N GLY A 76 20.61 3.77 0.07
CA GLY A 76 19.56 3.33 -0.86
C GLY A 76 19.99 2.23 -1.83
N GLN A 77 21.14 1.60 -1.62
CA GLN A 77 21.59 0.47 -2.42
C GLN A 77 20.70 -0.75 -2.17
N ILE A 78 20.10 -1.30 -3.22
CA ILE A 78 19.23 -2.48 -3.12
C ILE A 78 20.02 -3.71 -2.68
N ILE A 79 19.45 -4.51 -1.78
CA ILE A 79 19.88 -5.86 -1.44
C ILE A 79 18.98 -6.83 -2.21
N PRO A 80 19.45 -7.44 -3.31
CA PRO A 80 18.65 -8.42 -4.04
C PRO A 80 18.56 -9.75 -3.26
N LEU A 81 17.50 -10.52 -3.49
CA LEU A 81 17.29 -11.84 -2.85
C LEU A 81 18.46 -12.79 -3.10
N GLU A 82 19.10 -12.70 -4.27
CA GLU A 82 20.26 -13.55 -4.59
C GLU A 82 21.44 -13.35 -3.62
N GLN A 83 21.51 -12.20 -2.95
CA GLN A 83 22.55 -11.84 -1.97
C GLN A 83 22.14 -12.10 -0.51
N CYS A 84 20.88 -12.47 -0.26
CA CYS A 84 20.34 -12.67 1.07
C CYS A 84 19.98 -14.13 1.32
N ASN A 85 20.40 -14.68 2.47
CA ASN A 85 19.79 -15.88 3.04
C ASN A 85 18.51 -15.46 3.78
N CYS A 86 17.53 -14.97 3.02
CA CYS A 86 16.30 -14.44 3.58
C CYS A 86 15.31 -15.60 3.85
N LYS A 87 14.56 -15.49 4.94
CA LYS A 87 13.42 -16.35 5.27
C LYS A 87 12.21 -15.47 5.58
N LEU A 88 11.05 -15.89 5.10
CA LEU A 88 9.77 -15.30 5.46
C LEU A 88 8.95 -16.32 6.23
N GLU A 89 8.46 -15.91 7.40
CA GLU A 89 7.61 -16.70 8.27
C GLU A 89 6.33 -15.91 8.58
N VAL A 90 5.20 -16.60 8.61
CA VAL A 90 3.90 -16.02 8.91
C VAL A 90 3.34 -16.65 10.17
N TYR A 91 3.04 -15.81 11.16
CA TYR A 91 2.50 -16.22 12.44
C TYR A 91 1.10 -15.63 12.67
N PRO A 92 0.22 -16.28 13.43
CA PRO A 92 -0.96 -15.61 13.96
C PRO A 92 -0.55 -14.54 14.99
N LYS A 93 -1.36 -13.50 15.15
CA LYS A 93 -1.12 -12.49 16.19
C LYS A 93 -1.01 -13.13 17.58
N GLY A 94 -0.02 -12.71 18.35
CA GLY A 94 0.21 -13.18 19.72
C GLY A 94 1.02 -14.48 19.82
N TYR A 95 1.68 -14.91 18.74
CA TYR A 95 2.69 -15.96 18.81
C TYR A 95 3.82 -15.59 19.79
N LYS A 96 4.50 -16.61 20.29
CA LYS A 96 5.69 -16.47 21.13
C LYS A 96 6.92 -16.87 20.35
N GLU A 97 8.06 -16.31 20.74
CA GLU A 97 9.34 -16.72 20.17
C GLU A 97 9.56 -18.23 20.38
N GLY A 98 9.92 -18.93 19.31
CA GLY A 98 10.05 -20.39 19.29
C GLY A 98 8.78 -21.14 18.90
N ASP A 99 7.64 -20.48 18.77
CA ASP A 99 6.46 -21.08 18.14
C ASP A 99 6.78 -21.44 16.68
N THR A 100 6.13 -22.47 16.15
CA THR A 100 6.28 -22.84 14.74
C THR A 100 5.48 -21.88 13.87
N ALA A 101 6.08 -21.41 12.78
CA ALA A 101 5.40 -20.58 11.79
C ALA A 101 4.18 -21.32 11.21
N LEU A 102 3.08 -20.59 11.01
CA LEU A 102 1.88 -21.12 10.37
C LEU A 102 2.12 -21.36 8.86
N ILE A 103 2.89 -20.46 8.23
CA ILE A 103 3.25 -20.53 6.82
C ILE A 103 4.72 -20.11 6.68
N GLU A 104 5.49 -20.89 5.92
CA GLU A 104 6.85 -20.54 5.50
C GLU A 104 6.89 -20.46 3.97
N PRO A 105 6.38 -19.37 3.37
CA PRO A 105 6.31 -19.26 1.92
C PRO A 105 7.73 -19.15 1.32
N PRO A 106 8.03 -19.86 0.22
CA PRO A 106 9.33 -19.75 -0.43
C PRO A 106 9.48 -18.34 -1.03
N LEU A 107 10.61 -17.70 -0.72
CA LEU A 107 10.97 -16.43 -1.34
C LEU A 107 11.47 -16.65 -2.77
N LYS A 108 11.02 -15.78 -3.68
CA LYS A 108 11.48 -15.69 -5.07
C LYS A 108 11.85 -14.25 -5.40
N ALA A 109 12.78 -14.10 -6.33
CA ALA A 109 13.18 -12.79 -6.81
C ALA A 109 12.04 -12.22 -7.67
N VAL A 110 11.54 -11.04 -7.31
CA VAL A 110 10.51 -10.33 -8.07
C VAL A 110 10.99 -8.95 -8.50
N SER A 111 10.27 -8.34 -9.44
CA SER A 111 10.41 -6.92 -9.75
C SER A 111 9.06 -6.25 -9.49
N ALA A 112 9.08 -5.19 -8.71
CA ALA A 112 7.90 -4.41 -8.35
C ALA A 112 8.29 -2.94 -8.35
N GLU A 113 7.43 -2.12 -8.94
CA GLU A 113 7.71 -0.70 -9.16
C GLU A 113 9.09 -0.48 -9.83
N ARG A 114 9.99 0.22 -9.14
CA ARG A 114 11.37 0.49 -9.57
C ARG A 114 12.38 -0.55 -9.08
N TYR A 115 11.97 -1.45 -8.21
CA TYR A 115 12.86 -2.42 -7.58
C TYR A 115 12.95 -3.71 -8.41
N LYS A 116 14.14 -4.30 -8.46
CA LYS A 116 14.41 -5.52 -9.22
C LYS A 116 15.16 -6.54 -8.36
N GLY A 117 14.83 -7.81 -8.55
CA GLY A 117 15.48 -8.92 -7.85
C GLY A 117 15.21 -8.94 -6.35
N ILE A 118 14.18 -8.25 -5.87
CA ILE A 118 13.86 -8.15 -4.44
C ILE A 118 13.17 -9.42 -3.93
N PRO A 119 13.26 -9.73 -2.62
CA PRO A 119 12.47 -10.78 -2.01
C PRO A 119 10.97 -10.56 -2.22
N GLY A 120 10.26 -11.58 -2.70
CA GLY A 120 8.80 -11.62 -2.72
C GLY A 120 8.28 -13.04 -2.62
N ALA A 121 7.01 -13.18 -2.26
CA ALA A 121 6.35 -14.47 -2.10
C ALA A 121 4.86 -14.36 -2.42
N ASP A 122 4.27 -15.48 -2.81
CA ASP A 122 2.81 -15.64 -2.85
C ASP A 122 2.37 -16.37 -1.57
N ILE A 123 1.34 -15.87 -0.90
CA ILE A 123 0.83 -16.36 0.39
C ILE A 123 -0.67 -16.58 0.25
N VAL A 124 -1.18 -17.70 0.76
CA VAL A 124 -2.62 -17.91 0.96
C VAL A 124 -2.89 -17.96 2.45
N PHE A 125 -3.49 -16.91 2.99
CA PHE A 125 -3.85 -16.86 4.41
C PHE A 125 -5.07 -17.79 4.65
N PRO A 126 -5.02 -18.73 5.60
CA PRO A 126 -6.06 -19.76 5.71
C PRO A 126 -7.40 -19.21 6.24
N LYS A 127 -7.36 -18.13 7.03
CA LYS A 127 -8.54 -17.52 7.68
C LYS A 127 -8.38 -16.01 7.80
N ALA A 128 -9.50 -15.31 7.90
CA ALA A 128 -9.50 -13.90 8.29
C ALA A 128 -8.93 -13.76 9.71
N GLY A 129 -8.22 -12.67 9.97
CA GLY A 129 -7.53 -12.45 11.23
C GLY A 129 -6.33 -11.51 11.09
N ILE A 130 -5.58 -11.37 12.18
CA ILE A 130 -4.35 -10.58 12.20
C ILE A 130 -3.16 -11.54 12.24
N TYR A 131 -2.18 -11.27 11.39
CA TYR A 131 -0.96 -12.06 11.24
C TYR A 131 0.26 -11.16 11.41
N GLU A 132 1.35 -11.76 11.86
CA GLU A 132 2.68 -11.15 11.87
C GLU A 132 3.52 -11.80 10.76
N LEU A 133 4.00 -10.99 9.83
CA LEU A 133 4.93 -11.43 8.78
C LEU A 133 6.34 -11.07 9.24
N GLU A 134 7.14 -12.09 9.55
CA GLU A 134 8.52 -11.93 9.97
C GLU A 134 9.46 -12.20 8.78
N LEU A 135 10.13 -11.14 8.30
CA LEU A 135 11.22 -11.27 7.34
C LEU A 135 12.54 -11.21 8.10
N SER A 136 13.30 -12.30 8.06
CA SER A 136 14.66 -12.34 8.58
C SER A 136 15.66 -12.62 7.47
N GLY A 137 16.91 -12.24 7.68
CA GLY A 137 17.95 -12.52 6.72
C GLY A 137 19.34 -12.17 7.18
N GLU A 138 20.31 -12.83 6.57
CA GLU A 138 21.73 -12.56 6.70
C GLU A 138 22.38 -12.50 5.33
N ALA A 139 23.54 -11.82 5.28
CA ALA A 139 24.31 -11.68 4.07
C ALA A 139 24.91 -13.02 3.63
N LYS A 140 24.84 -13.34 2.34
CA LYS A 140 25.65 -14.42 1.77
C LYS A 140 27.13 -14.00 1.75
N VAL A 141 28.04 -14.96 1.82
CA VAL A 141 29.51 -14.79 2.04
C VAL A 141 30.17 -13.66 1.23
N ALA A 142 29.69 -13.34 0.02
CA ALA A 142 30.23 -12.27 -0.83
C ALA A 142 29.64 -10.86 -0.56
N THR A 143 28.74 -10.74 0.41
CA THR A 143 27.99 -9.50 0.73
C THR A 143 28.13 -9.18 2.21
N ASN A 144 27.91 -7.91 2.56
CA ASN A 144 28.24 -7.43 3.89
C ASN A 144 27.16 -6.49 4.41
N PHE A 145 26.01 -7.02 4.84
CA PHE A 145 25.03 -6.33 5.67
C PHE A 145 24.79 -7.15 6.95
N LYS A 146 24.39 -6.49 8.05
CA LYS A 146 24.19 -7.19 9.32
C LYS A 146 22.93 -8.07 9.27
N PRO A 147 22.90 -9.20 9.99
CA PRO A 147 21.66 -9.97 10.16
C PRO A 147 20.53 -9.07 10.66
N PHE A 148 19.33 -9.29 10.13
CA PHE A 148 18.14 -8.51 10.46
C PHE A 148 16.91 -9.40 10.66
N LYS A 149 15.93 -8.83 11.36
CA LYS A 149 14.58 -9.36 11.53
C LYS A 149 13.62 -8.17 11.54
N LEU A 150 12.61 -8.20 10.69
CA LEU A 150 11.60 -7.16 10.51
C LEU A 150 10.22 -7.82 10.62
N THR A 151 9.26 -7.13 11.24
CA THR A 151 7.95 -7.74 11.56
C THR A 151 6.84 -6.80 11.15
N TYR A 152 5.93 -7.29 10.29
CA TYR A 152 4.81 -6.49 9.77
C TYR A 152 3.48 -7.09 10.21
N THR A 153 2.67 -6.29 10.92
CA THR A 153 1.33 -6.69 11.33
C THR A 153 0.34 -6.48 10.18
N VAL A 154 -0.29 -7.55 9.73
CA VAL A 154 -1.23 -7.55 8.60
C VAL A 154 -2.62 -7.96 9.06
N THR A 155 -3.64 -7.22 8.61
CA THR A 155 -5.04 -7.64 8.76
C THR A 155 -5.54 -8.31 7.48
N VAL A 156 -6.05 -9.53 7.61
CA VAL A 156 -6.65 -10.34 6.56
C VAL A 156 -8.15 -10.42 6.82
N ARG A 157 -8.96 -10.26 5.77
CA ARG A 157 -10.43 -10.29 5.85
C ARG A 157 -11.06 -11.46 5.14
#